data_AF-A0A920CJR0-F1
#
_entry.id   AF-A0A920CJR0-F1
#
_cell.length_a   1.000
_cell.length_b   1.000
_cell.length_c   1.000
_cell.angle_alpha   90.00
_cell.angle_beta   90.00
_cell.angle_gamma   90.00
#
_symmetry.space_group_name_H-M   'P 1'
#
loop_
_entity.id
_entity.type
_entity.pdbx_description
1 polymer ?
#
loop_
_entity_poly.entity_id
_entity_poly.type
_entity_poly.pdbx_seq_one_letter_code
_entity_poly.pdbx_strand_id
1 'polypeptide(L)'
;MLNHEIEESIEQLNIQQAIIGVPQHTLRGCLELWNRGRLSALAKAHEISGQTRMSKEEQLTAIEEAIQDPEQLANVLLILDEQEWAVFEDAYRVEELSVQRVPFGYYRFLLEHGFVSTFFYDAQVVMVMPEEVKAAYTRLNDEVFQMNRSRMSLIFKYLTAMTHFYGIFTVESLTEMLNRHHPSEQVNLQQMEEAVSFLLRREQEFVRERGFIVDSSLAHHAEAGTLEQLISQTKGRPHYIPGQEMLMNYADGGYFEVTPQLEALKVYVQDRMACDEVTAEDLADDIQMLCAMEEPLEALLHEFERRDILFKHQRQGEEVLGLLKDIQKTTRLWRLGGHTLKELERPAAMATSAKPGRNDPCPCGSGLKYKKCCGKG
;
A
#
# COMPACT_ATOMS: atom_id res chain seq x y z
N MET A 1 7.81 -13.95 -20.27
CA MET A 1 6.93 -15.10 -19.95
C MET A 1 6.13 -14.80 -18.69
N LEU A 2 6.77 -14.40 -17.58
CA LEU A 2 6.10 -14.00 -16.33
C LEU A 2 4.94 -12.99 -16.51
N ASN A 3 5.16 -11.88 -17.24
CA ASN A 3 4.09 -10.89 -17.45
C ASN A 3 2.88 -11.42 -18.25
N HIS A 4 3.09 -12.39 -19.15
CA HIS A 4 2.00 -12.96 -19.93
C HIS A 4 1.16 -13.93 -19.08
N GLU A 5 1.81 -14.72 -18.23
CA GLU A 5 1.13 -15.63 -17.28
C GLU A 5 0.35 -14.84 -16.21
N ILE A 6 0.88 -13.70 -15.76
CA ILE A 6 0.17 -12.79 -14.85
C ILE A 6 -1.06 -12.19 -15.54
N GLU A 7 -0.92 -11.70 -16.77
CA GLU A 7 -2.04 -11.17 -17.56
C GLU A 7 -3.14 -12.23 -17.78
N GLU A 8 -2.76 -13.47 -18.13
CA GLU A 8 -3.71 -14.58 -18.29
C GLU A 8 -4.42 -14.94 -16.98
N SER A 9 -3.70 -14.92 -15.85
CA SER A 9 -4.26 -15.18 -14.53
C SER A 9 -5.28 -14.11 -14.13
N ILE A 10 -4.97 -12.83 -14.36
CA ILE A 10 -5.89 -11.70 -14.14
C ILE A 10 -7.15 -11.89 -14.99
N GLU A 11 -6.98 -12.16 -16.28
CA GLU A 11 -8.09 -12.35 -17.21
C GLU A 11 -9.01 -13.50 -16.78
N GLN A 12 -8.44 -14.65 -16.44
CA GLN A 12 -9.21 -15.82 -15.99
C GLN A 12 -9.99 -15.52 -14.71
N LEU A 13 -9.37 -14.85 -13.74
CA LEU A 13 -10.04 -14.47 -12.50
C LEU A 13 -11.18 -13.49 -12.79
N ASN A 14 -10.98 -12.52 -13.66
CA ASN A 14 -12.02 -11.54 -14.02
C ASN A 14 -13.22 -12.22 -14.70
N ILE A 15 -12.97 -13.16 -15.61
CA ILE A 15 -14.01 -13.99 -16.23
C ILE A 15 -14.76 -14.81 -15.18
N GLN A 16 -14.04 -15.42 -14.23
CA GLN A 16 -14.63 -16.24 -13.17
C GLN A 16 -15.57 -15.44 -12.25
N GLN A 17 -15.25 -14.17 -12.00
CA GLN A 17 -16.04 -13.29 -11.12
C GLN A 17 -17.19 -12.58 -11.83
N ALA A 18 -17.20 -12.57 -13.17
CA ALA A 18 -18.18 -11.86 -13.98
C ALA A 18 -19.50 -12.64 -14.17
N ILE A 19 -20.58 -11.89 -14.35
CA ILE A 19 -21.90 -12.43 -14.70
C ILE A 19 -21.89 -12.80 -16.19
N ILE A 20 -22.25 -14.04 -16.54
CA ILE A 20 -22.35 -14.44 -17.95
C ILE A 20 -23.67 -13.91 -18.52
N GLY A 21 -23.59 -12.98 -19.48
CA GLY A 21 -24.78 -12.45 -20.15
C GLY A 21 -24.63 -11.00 -20.60
N VAL A 22 -25.70 -10.48 -21.23
CA VAL A 22 -25.75 -9.10 -21.71
C VAL A 22 -25.68 -8.13 -20.50
N PRO A 23 -24.81 -7.10 -20.55
CA PRO A 23 -24.70 -6.11 -19.49
C PRO A 23 -26.04 -5.44 -19.15
N GLN A 24 -26.29 -5.28 -17.85
CA GLN A 24 -27.43 -4.51 -17.34
C GLN A 24 -26.94 -3.16 -16.82
N HIS A 25 -27.71 -2.11 -17.07
CA HIS A 25 -27.32 -0.73 -16.77
C HIS A 25 -28.10 -0.10 -15.60
N THR A 26 -29.21 -0.71 -15.21
CA THR A 26 -29.95 -0.33 -14.00
C THR A 26 -29.45 -1.11 -12.80
N LEU A 27 -29.54 -0.50 -11.61
CA LEU A 27 -29.15 -1.13 -10.36
C LEU A 27 -29.98 -2.38 -10.11
N ARG A 28 -31.32 -2.28 -10.30
CA ARG A 28 -32.23 -3.43 -10.23
C ARG A 28 -31.80 -4.57 -11.15
N GLY A 29 -31.54 -4.26 -12.41
CA GLY A 29 -31.16 -5.26 -13.42
C GLY A 29 -29.86 -5.97 -13.06
N CYS A 30 -28.87 -5.24 -12.52
CA CYS A 30 -27.64 -5.83 -12.01
C CYS A 30 -27.89 -6.75 -10.80
N LEU A 31 -28.61 -6.26 -9.80
CA LEU A 31 -28.83 -6.98 -8.54
C LEU A 31 -29.72 -8.22 -8.71
N GLU A 32 -30.66 -8.22 -9.65
CA GLU A 32 -31.52 -9.38 -9.92
C GLU A 32 -30.74 -10.62 -10.36
N LEU A 33 -29.61 -10.41 -11.04
CA LEU A 33 -28.68 -11.43 -11.53
C LEU A 33 -27.79 -11.99 -10.41
N TRP A 34 -27.73 -11.34 -9.26
CA TRP A 34 -26.93 -11.81 -8.13
C TRP A 34 -27.64 -12.95 -7.40
N ASN A 35 -26.84 -13.92 -6.95
CA ASN A 35 -27.36 -15.01 -6.13
C ASN A 35 -27.71 -14.52 -4.70
N ARG A 36 -28.52 -15.32 -4.00
CA ARG A 36 -28.98 -14.99 -2.63
C ARG A 36 -27.84 -14.77 -1.63
N GLY A 37 -26.73 -15.48 -1.80
CA GLY A 37 -25.54 -15.31 -0.95
C GLY A 37 -24.92 -13.92 -1.11
N ARG A 38 -24.72 -13.48 -2.35
CA ARG A 38 -24.19 -12.13 -2.65
C ARG A 38 -25.14 -11.03 -2.19
N LEU A 39 -26.45 -11.17 -2.42
CA LEU A 39 -27.45 -10.20 -1.93
C LEU A 39 -27.46 -10.12 -0.39
N SER A 40 -27.32 -11.24 0.32
CA SER A 40 -27.22 -11.24 1.78
C SER A 40 -25.92 -10.65 2.29
N ALA A 41 -24.80 -10.87 1.60
CA ALA A 41 -23.53 -10.24 1.94
C ALA A 41 -23.60 -8.71 1.74
N LEU A 42 -24.17 -8.27 0.62
CA LEU A 42 -24.36 -6.86 0.30
C LEU A 42 -25.28 -6.15 1.30
N ALA A 43 -26.42 -6.75 1.65
CA ALA A 43 -27.31 -6.21 2.67
C ALA A 43 -26.64 -6.15 4.06
N LYS A 44 -25.72 -7.06 4.37
CA LYS A 44 -24.91 -6.98 5.59
C LYS A 44 -23.88 -5.84 5.52
N ALA A 45 -23.23 -5.64 4.37
CA ALA A 45 -22.26 -4.57 4.17
C ALA A 45 -22.90 -3.18 4.35
N HIS A 46 -24.16 -3.03 3.94
CA HIS A 46 -24.96 -1.81 4.13
C HIS A 46 -25.74 -1.78 5.46
N GLU A 47 -25.42 -2.66 6.41
CA GLU A 47 -26.03 -2.73 7.75
C GLU A 47 -27.58 -2.83 7.76
N ILE A 48 -28.17 -3.43 6.73
CA ILE A 48 -29.64 -3.53 6.58
C ILE A 48 -30.21 -4.49 7.63
N SER A 49 -31.00 -3.92 8.54
CA SER A 49 -31.65 -4.64 9.63
C SER A 49 -32.78 -5.55 9.16
N GLY A 50 -32.93 -6.73 9.77
CA GLY A 50 -34.05 -7.64 9.49
C GLY A 50 -33.96 -8.43 8.17
N GLN A 51 -32.84 -8.31 7.44
CA GLN A 51 -32.63 -8.94 6.13
C GLN A 51 -32.89 -10.46 6.08
N THR A 52 -32.70 -11.19 7.19
CA THR A 52 -32.91 -12.64 7.24
C THR A 52 -34.38 -13.06 7.11
N ARG A 53 -35.32 -12.13 7.29
CA ARG A 53 -36.76 -12.35 7.19
C ARG A 53 -37.40 -11.74 5.94
N MET A 54 -36.64 -10.95 5.17
CA MET A 54 -37.12 -10.28 3.96
C MET A 54 -37.31 -11.27 2.82
N SER A 55 -38.32 -11.02 1.99
CA SER A 55 -38.40 -11.61 0.65
C SER A 55 -37.27 -11.08 -0.24
N LYS A 56 -37.01 -11.75 -1.38
CA LYS A 56 -36.00 -11.27 -2.34
C LYS A 56 -36.31 -9.84 -2.80
N GLU A 57 -37.58 -9.54 -3.03
CA GLU A 57 -38.03 -8.22 -3.50
C GLU A 57 -37.82 -7.12 -2.45
N GLU A 58 -38.20 -7.37 -1.20
CA GLU A 58 -37.96 -6.43 -0.09
C GLU A 58 -36.48 -6.19 0.13
N GLN A 59 -35.65 -7.25 0.01
CA GLN A 59 -34.21 -7.15 0.14
C GLN A 59 -33.58 -6.33 -0.98
N LEU A 60 -33.98 -6.55 -2.24
CA LEU A 60 -33.49 -5.79 -3.39
C LEU A 60 -33.80 -4.30 -3.23
N THR A 61 -35.05 -3.96 -2.88
CA THR A 61 -35.46 -2.57 -2.68
C THR A 61 -34.68 -1.89 -1.56
N ALA A 62 -34.49 -2.57 -0.41
CA ALA A 62 -33.70 -2.02 0.68
C ALA A 62 -32.22 -1.79 0.30
N ILE A 63 -31.64 -2.69 -0.48
CA ILE A 63 -30.27 -2.54 -1.00
C ILE A 63 -30.18 -1.35 -1.97
N GLU A 64 -31.15 -1.19 -2.87
CA GLU A 64 -31.17 -0.07 -3.82
C GLU A 64 -31.30 1.29 -3.14
N GLU A 65 -32.12 1.38 -2.09
CA GLU A 65 -32.24 2.57 -1.26
C GLU A 65 -30.91 2.88 -0.55
N ALA A 66 -30.25 1.87 0.03
CA ALA A 66 -28.98 2.03 0.72
C ALA A 66 -27.83 2.46 -0.22
N ILE A 67 -27.73 1.87 -1.41
CA ILE A 67 -26.67 2.21 -2.39
C ILE A 67 -26.82 3.65 -2.92
N GLN A 68 -28.05 4.14 -3.04
CA GLN A 68 -28.32 5.49 -3.52
C GLN A 68 -28.22 6.57 -2.44
N ASP A 69 -28.11 6.18 -1.17
CA ASP A 69 -27.94 7.10 -0.07
C ASP A 69 -26.55 7.78 -0.13
N PRO A 70 -26.48 9.13 -0.17
CA PRO A 70 -25.21 9.83 -0.30
C PRO A 70 -24.24 9.59 0.85
N GLU A 71 -24.73 9.35 2.07
CA GLU A 71 -23.88 9.10 3.23
C GLU A 71 -23.25 7.71 3.16
N GLN A 72 -24.03 6.68 2.81
CA GLN A 72 -23.50 5.34 2.56
C GLN A 72 -22.51 5.32 1.40
N LEU A 73 -22.83 6.01 0.31
CA LEU A 73 -21.93 6.15 -0.83
C LEU A 73 -20.61 6.82 -0.39
N ALA A 74 -20.68 7.95 0.33
CA ALA A 74 -19.50 8.63 0.82
C ALA A 74 -18.66 7.75 1.76
N ASN A 75 -19.30 6.98 2.65
CA ASN A 75 -18.61 6.09 3.59
C ASN A 75 -17.73 5.04 2.89
N VAL A 76 -18.17 4.54 1.73
CA VAL A 76 -17.41 3.58 0.94
C VAL A 76 -16.33 4.30 0.11
N LEU A 77 -16.70 5.39 -0.58
CA LEU A 77 -15.80 6.09 -1.51
C LEU A 77 -14.61 6.78 -0.82
N LEU A 78 -14.77 7.24 0.43
CA LEU A 78 -13.71 7.90 1.19
C LEU A 78 -12.63 6.93 1.70
N ILE A 79 -12.88 5.62 1.66
CA ILE A 79 -11.94 4.58 2.10
C ILE A 79 -11.13 4.01 0.94
N LEU A 80 -11.56 4.23 -0.31
CA LEU A 80 -10.89 3.69 -1.50
C LEU A 80 -9.42 4.10 -1.55
N ASP A 81 -8.56 3.16 -1.92
CA ASP A 81 -7.17 3.48 -2.28
C ASP A 81 -7.11 4.19 -3.65
N GLU A 82 -5.92 4.46 -4.15
CA GLU A 82 -5.75 5.13 -5.44
C GLU A 82 -6.16 4.28 -6.64
N GLN A 83 -5.89 2.98 -6.61
CA GLN A 83 -6.19 2.07 -7.71
C GLN A 83 -7.69 1.82 -7.79
N GLU A 84 -8.33 1.59 -6.65
CA GLU A 84 -9.78 1.45 -6.53
C GLU A 84 -10.50 2.73 -6.98
N TRP A 85 -9.96 3.90 -6.59
CA TRP A 85 -10.51 5.19 -7.01
C TRP A 85 -10.37 5.43 -8.51
N ALA A 86 -9.23 5.10 -9.11
CA ALA A 86 -9.02 5.21 -10.55
C ALA A 86 -10.04 4.37 -11.33
N VAL A 87 -10.26 3.12 -10.91
CA VAL A 87 -11.28 2.26 -11.54
C VAL A 87 -12.69 2.83 -11.35
N PHE A 88 -13.02 3.35 -10.16
CA PHE A 88 -14.31 4.00 -9.92
C PHE A 88 -14.54 5.20 -10.85
N GLU A 89 -13.56 6.10 -10.98
CA GLU A 89 -13.67 7.26 -11.87
C GLU A 89 -13.78 6.88 -13.34
N ASP A 90 -13.00 5.89 -13.80
CA ASP A 90 -13.08 5.44 -15.18
C ASP A 90 -14.44 4.81 -15.49
N ALA A 91 -14.97 3.98 -14.58
CA ALA A 91 -16.31 3.39 -14.71
C ALA A 91 -17.43 4.43 -14.67
N TYR A 92 -17.24 5.54 -13.95
CA TYR A 92 -18.19 6.65 -13.93
C TYR A 92 -18.27 7.38 -15.29
N ARG A 93 -17.15 7.50 -16.01
CA ARG A 93 -17.02 8.30 -17.25
C ARG A 93 -17.55 7.60 -18.51
N VAL A 94 -17.64 6.29 -18.52
CA VAL A 94 -18.06 5.49 -19.69
C VAL A 94 -19.30 4.66 -19.37
N GLU A 95 -20.05 4.25 -20.39
CA GLU A 95 -21.22 3.37 -20.21
C GLU A 95 -20.78 1.98 -19.74
N GLU A 96 -19.79 1.40 -20.42
CA GLU A 96 -19.18 0.10 -20.12
C GLU A 96 -17.64 0.25 -20.12
N LEU A 97 -16.97 -0.15 -19.04
CA LEU A 97 -15.52 -0.12 -18.92
C LEU A 97 -14.94 -1.51 -19.17
N SER A 98 -14.00 -1.66 -20.10
CA SER A 98 -13.28 -2.93 -20.26
C SER A 98 -12.34 -3.15 -19.08
N VAL A 99 -12.50 -4.26 -18.37
CA VAL A 99 -11.68 -4.62 -17.20
C VAL A 99 -10.92 -5.93 -17.39
N GLN A 100 -10.75 -6.37 -18.65
CA GLN A 100 -10.07 -7.63 -18.99
C GLN A 100 -8.72 -7.80 -18.27
N ARG A 101 -7.95 -6.71 -18.17
CA ARG A 101 -6.59 -6.68 -17.62
C ARG A 101 -6.47 -5.89 -16.31
N VAL A 102 -7.59 -5.50 -15.72
CA VAL A 102 -7.58 -4.80 -14.43
C VAL A 102 -7.54 -5.86 -13.32
N PRO A 103 -6.57 -5.84 -12.39
CA PRO A 103 -6.54 -6.78 -11.29
C PRO A 103 -7.87 -6.77 -10.51
N PHE A 104 -8.45 -7.97 -10.27
CA PHE A 104 -9.73 -8.10 -9.56
C PHE A 104 -9.74 -7.36 -8.20
N GLY A 105 -8.59 -7.33 -7.50
CA GLY A 105 -8.44 -6.60 -6.25
C GLY A 105 -8.79 -5.11 -6.34
N TYR A 106 -8.56 -4.46 -7.48
CA TYR A 106 -8.78 -3.02 -7.66
C TYR A 106 -10.26 -2.64 -7.78
N TYR A 107 -11.16 -3.59 -7.97
CA TYR A 107 -12.59 -3.29 -8.04
C TYR A 107 -13.46 -4.24 -7.23
N ARG A 108 -12.85 -5.23 -6.58
CA ARG A 108 -13.54 -6.16 -5.68
C ARG A 108 -14.34 -5.40 -4.62
N PHE A 109 -13.75 -4.39 -3.99
CA PHE A 109 -14.42 -3.63 -2.93
C PHE A 109 -15.65 -2.86 -3.45
N LEU A 110 -15.55 -2.25 -4.64
CA LEU A 110 -16.69 -1.59 -5.32
C LEU A 110 -17.80 -2.59 -5.67
N LEU A 111 -17.41 -3.77 -6.15
CA LEU A 111 -18.32 -4.85 -6.49
C LEU A 111 -18.99 -5.42 -5.23
N GLU A 112 -18.29 -5.57 -4.12
CA GLU A 112 -18.85 -6.05 -2.84
C GLU A 112 -19.87 -5.06 -2.23
N HIS A 113 -19.80 -3.78 -2.59
CA HIS A 113 -20.76 -2.74 -2.19
C HIS A 113 -21.85 -2.45 -3.23
N GLY A 114 -21.86 -3.17 -4.36
CA GLY A 114 -22.89 -3.06 -5.39
C GLY A 114 -22.79 -1.81 -6.26
N PHE A 115 -21.67 -1.08 -6.21
CA PHE A 115 -21.48 0.14 -7.01
C PHE A 115 -21.15 -0.16 -8.47
N VAL A 116 -20.61 -1.35 -8.73
CA VAL A 116 -20.33 -1.86 -10.07
C VAL A 116 -20.73 -3.32 -10.18
N SER A 117 -21.01 -3.77 -11.40
CA SER A 117 -21.16 -5.19 -11.76
C SER A 117 -20.32 -5.51 -12.99
N THR A 118 -19.72 -6.69 -13.02
CA THR A 118 -18.94 -7.17 -14.17
C THR A 118 -19.70 -8.22 -14.95
N PHE A 119 -19.57 -8.19 -16.27
CA PHE A 119 -20.24 -9.08 -17.21
C PHE A 119 -19.23 -9.68 -18.17
N PHE A 120 -19.34 -10.98 -18.42
CA PHE A 120 -18.64 -11.64 -19.52
C PHE A 120 -19.58 -11.73 -20.71
N TYR A 121 -19.32 -10.88 -21.71
CA TYR A 121 -20.13 -10.69 -22.90
C TYR A 121 -19.23 -10.44 -24.12
N ASP A 122 -19.56 -11.04 -25.27
CA ASP A 122 -18.79 -10.92 -26.51
C ASP A 122 -17.27 -11.18 -26.36
N ALA A 123 -16.93 -12.23 -25.61
CA ALA A 123 -15.55 -12.62 -25.27
C ALA A 123 -14.73 -11.56 -24.51
N GLN A 124 -15.39 -10.61 -23.84
CA GLN A 124 -14.77 -9.59 -23.01
C GLN A 124 -15.41 -9.51 -21.62
N VAL A 125 -14.63 -9.09 -20.63
CA VAL A 125 -15.13 -8.70 -19.31
C VAL A 125 -15.30 -7.18 -19.30
N VAL A 126 -16.56 -6.76 -19.20
CA VAL A 126 -16.94 -5.35 -19.07
C VAL A 126 -17.49 -5.09 -17.67
N MET A 127 -17.23 -3.90 -17.16
CA MET A 127 -17.75 -3.38 -15.92
C MET A 127 -18.79 -2.32 -16.21
N VAL A 128 -19.93 -2.40 -15.52
CA VAL A 128 -20.98 -1.39 -15.56
C VAL A 128 -21.13 -0.78 -14.17
N MET A 129 -21.08 0.55 -14.10
CA MET A 129 -21.58 1.32 -12.96
C MET A 129 -23.04 1.67 -13.25
N PRO A 130 -24.02 1.16 -12.46
CA PRO A 130 -25.43 1.41 -12.71
C PRO A 130 -25.78 2.90 -12.75
N GLU A 131 -26.80 3.26 -13.54
CA GLU A 131 -27.24 4.65 -13.73
C GLU A 131 -27.59 5.33 -12.40
N GLU A 132 -28.22 4.60 -11.47
CA GLU A 132 -28.61 5.10 -10.16
C GLU A 132 -27.38 5.42 -9.28
N VAL A 133 -26.32 4.62 -9.39
CA VAL A 133 -25.05 4.86 -8.69
C VAL A 133 -24.36 6.09 -9.29
N LYS A 134 -24.30 6.21 -10.62
CA LYS A 134 -23.78 7.41 -11.29
C LYS A 134 -24.54 8.67 -10.88
N ALA A 135 -25.87 8.59 -10.81
CA ALA A 135 -26.72 9.70 -10.40
C ALA A 135 -26.51 10.06 -8.92
N ALA A 136 -26.35 9.07 -8.03
CA ALA A 136 -26.05 9.29 -6.63
C ALA A 136 -24.67 9.96 -6.45
N TYR A 137 -23.65 9.47 -7.15
CA TYR A 137 -22.32 10.07 -7.12
C TYR A 137 -22.33 11.50 -7.68
N THR A 138 -23.06 11.76 -8.77
CA THR A 138 -23.20 13.12 -9.34
C THR A 138 -23.73 14.12 -8.31
N ARG A 139 -24.66 13.70 -7.44
CA ARG A 139 -25.21 14.54 -6.35
C ARG A 139 -24.23 14.74 -5.20
N LEU A 140 -23.39 13.73 -4.93
CA LEU A 140 -22.39 13.74 -3.86
C LEU A 140 -21.10 14.51 -4.24
N ASN A 141 -20.75 14.50 -5.52
CA ASN A 141 -19.45 14.92 -6.04
C ASN A 141 -19.28 16.46 -6.10
N ASP A 142 -19.31 17.10 -4.95
CA ASP A 142 -19.01 18.53 -4.79
C ASP A 142 -17.56 18.77 -4.32
N GLU A 143 -17.19 20.06 -4.23
CA GLU A 143 -15.85 20.45 -3.79
C GLU A 143 -15.52 19.99 -2.35
N VAL A 144 -16.52 19.89 -1.48
CA VAL A 144 -16.34 19.47 -0.09
C VAL A 144 -16.02 17.98 -0.02
N PHE A 145 -16.75 17.16 -0.76
CA PHE A 145 -16.48 15.74 -0.90
C PHE A 145 -15.08 15.50 -1.49
N GLN A 146 -14.73 16.21 -2.57
CA GLN A 146 -13.42 16.06 -3.21
C GLN A 146 -12.25 16.47 -2.31
N MET A 147 -12.40 17.54 -1.54
CA MET A 147 -11.42 17.94 -0.53
C MET A 147 -11.28 16.88 0.57
N ASN A 148 -12.40 16.35 1.07
CA ASN A 148 -12.38 15.28 2.06
C ASN A 148 -11.73 14.01 1.52
N ARG A 149 -12.07 13.60 0.30
CA ARG A 149 -11.49 12.43 -0.36
C ARG A 149 -9.99 12.57 -0.57
N SER A 150 -9.53 13.75 -0.99
CA SER A 150 -8.10 14.05 -1.15
C SER A 150 -7.35 13.93 0.18
N ARG A 151 -7.92 14.46 1.26
CA ARG A 151 -7.34 14.35 2.61
C ARG A 151 -7.30 12.90 3.09
N MET A 152 -8.39 12.15 2.92
CA MET A 152 -8.43 10.74 3.31
C MET A 152 -7.42 9.90 2.52
N SER A 153 -7.28 10.14 1.22
CA SER A 153 -6.24 9.51 0.38
C SER A 153 -4.85 9.75 0.92
N LEU A 154 -4.56 11.02 1.27
CA LEU A 154 -3.24 11.40 1.75
C LEU A 154 -2.93 10.73 3.09
N ILE A 155 -3.91 10.69 4.01
CA ILE A 155 -3.75 10.00 5.29
C ILE A 155 -3.53 8.50 5.07
N PHE A 156 -4.31 7.87 4.18
CA PHE A 156 -4.15 6.46 3.85
C PHE A 156 -2.76 6.16 3.27
N LYS A 157 -2.27 6.97 2.33
CA LYS A 157 -0.89 6.85 1.81
C LYS A 157 0.17 6.93 2.89
N TYR A 158 0.03 7.86 3.84
CA TYR A 158 0.98 7.96 4.95
C TYR A 158 0.88 6.78 5.90
N LEU A 159 -0.32 6.24 6.16
CA LEU A 159 -0.50 5.02 6.94
C LEU A 159 0.22 3.84 6.28
N THR A 160 0.00 3.60 4.99
CA THR A 160 0.67 2.54 4.22
C THR A 160 2.19 2.74 4.25
N ALA A 161 2.66 3.92 3.86
CA ALA A 161 4.09 4.22 3.82
C ALA A 161 4.77 4.07 5.17
N MET A 162 4.16 4.55 6.26
CA MET A 162 4.71 4.42 7.60
C MET A 162 4.62 2.98 8.12
N THR A 163 3.62 2.20 7.70
CA THR A 163 3.52 0.77 8.01
C THR A 163 4.69 0.03 7.39
N HIS A 164 4.95 0.18 6.08
CA HIS A 164 6.09 -0.47 5.43
C HIS A 164 7.44 0.04 5.95
N PHE A 165 7.54 1.32 6.32
CA PHE A 165 8.80 1.92 6.77
C PHE A 165 9.16 1.59 8.23
N TYR A 166 8.19 1.61 9.14
CA TYR A 166 8.43 1.44 10.58
C TYR A 166 7.92 0.12 11.15
N GLY A 167 6.97 -0.55 10.50
CA GLY A 167 6.24 -1.72 11.00
C GLY A 167 5.29 -1.41 12.16
N ILE A 168 5.66 -0.47 13.02
CA ILE A 168 4.88 0.00 14.17
C ILE A 168 5.10 1.48 14.44
N PHE A 169 4.02 2.23 14.69
CA PHE A 169 4.07 3.65 15.04
C PHE A 169 2.78 4.08 15.76
N THR A 170 2.69 5.33 16.20
CA THR A 170 1.49 5.87 16.85
C THR A 170 0.78 6.88 15.95
N VAL A 171 -0.51 7.15 16.23
CA VAL A 171 -1.29 8.16 15.51
C VAL A 171 -0.69 9.56 15.69
N GLU A 172 -0.06 9.84 16.83
CA GLU A 172 0.71 11.07 17.06
C GLU A 172 1.91 11.18 16.12
N SER A 173 2.64 10.08 15.92
CA SER A 173 3.80 10.05 15.02
C SER A 173 3.38 10.26 13.56
N LEU A 174 2.26 9.66 13.16
CA LEU A 174 1.62 9.88 11.85
C LEU A 174 1.23 11.35 11.66
N THR A 175 0.58 11.93 12.67
CA THR A 175 0.15 13.34 12.66
C THR A 175 1.35 14.27 12.53
N GLU A 176 2.42 14.02 13.29
CA GLU A 176 3.65 14.81 13.22
C GLU A 176 4.32 14.71 11.84
N MET A 177 4.41 13.49 11.29
CA MET A 177 5.04 13.25 9.99
C MET A 177 4.28 13.95 8.85
N LEU A 178 2.96 13.79 8.81
CA LEU A 178 2.12 14.43 7.80
C LEU A 178 2.21 15.96 7.89
N ASN A 179 2.06 16.54 9.09
CA ASN A 179 2.12 17.99 9.28
C ASN A 179 3.50 18.58 8.98
N ARG A 180 4.58 17.80 9.19
CA ARG A 180 5.94 18.20 8.82
C ARG A 180 6.10 18.31 7.29
N HIS A 181 5.53 17.37 6.54
CA HIS A 181 5.58 17.37 5.08
C HIS A 181 4.58 18.36 4.46
N HIS A 182 3.47 18.66 5.14
CA HIS A 182 2.39 19.52 4.66
C HIS A 182 2.10 20.70 5.62
N PRO A 183 3.02 21.67 5.75
CA PRO A 183 2.90 22.75 6.73
C PRO A 183 1.71 23.71 6.49
N SER A 184 1.17 23.74 5.26
CA SER A 184 0.00 24.56 4.89
C SER A 184 -1.35 23.94 5.24
N GLU A 185 -1.39 22.63 5.52
CA GLU A 185 -2.63 21.85 5.66
C GLU A 185 -2.54 20.96 6.91
N GLN A 186 -2.43 21.59 8.08
CA GLN A 186 -2.25 20.85 9.33
C GLN A 186 -3.52 20.13 9.77
N VAL A 187 -3.34 18.90 10.24
CA VAL A 187 -4.36 18.06 10.85
C VAL A 187 -4.05 17.94 12.34
N ASN A 188 -5.04 18.14 13.20
CA ASN A 188 -4.84 17.91 14.63
C ASN A 188 -5.01 16.42 15.00
N LEU A 189 -4.54 16.03 16.19
CA LEU A 189 -4.54 14.62 16.61
C LEU A 189 -5.95 14.01 16.65
N GLN A 190 -6.97 14.77 17.07
CA GLN A 190 -8.35 14.27 17.10
C GLN A 190 -8.86 13.97 15.68
N GLN A 191 -8.63 14.88 14.74
CA GLN A 191 -9.00 14.68 13.33
C GLN A 191 -8.27 13.48 12.73
N MET A 192 -7.00 13.28 13.09
CA MET A 192 -6.24 12.11 12.63
C MET A 192 -6.81 10.81 13.22
N GLU A 193 -7.13 10.79 14.51
CA GLU A 193 -7.76 9.63 15.17
C GLU A 193 -9.10 9.25 14.55
N GLU A 194 -9.93 10.24 14.22
CA GLU A 194 -11.20 10.04 13.51
C GLU A 194 -10.98 9.46 12.11
N ALA A 195 -10.03 10.00 11.35
CA ALA A 195 -9.68 9.53 10.02
C ALA A 195 -9.13 8.09 10.03
N VAL A 196 -8.20 7.78 10.95
CA VAL A 196 -7.63 6.43 11.11
C VAL A 196 -8.71 5.43 11.51
N SER A 197 -9.57 5.79 12.47
CA SER A 197 -10.69 4.92 12.89
C SER A 197 -11.68 4.66 11.76
N PHE A 198 -11.87 5.64 10.88
CA PHE A 198 -12.70 5.51 9.69
C PHE A 198 -12.06 4.58 8.64
N LEU A 199 -10.76 4.72 8.35
CA LEU A 199 -10.04 3.87 7.40
C LEU A 199 -9.93 2.39 7.85
N LEU A 200 -9.92 2.15 9.17
CA LEU A 200 -9.90 0.82 9.78
C LEU A 200 -11.28 0.11 9.82
N ARG A 201 -12.32 0.69 9.21
CA ARG A 201 -13.64 0.03 9.08
C ARG A 201 -13.62 -1.14 8.10
N ARG A 202 -12.60 -1.24 7.24
CA ARG A 202 -12.31 -2.40 6.40
C ARG A 202 -11.00 -3.06 6.85
N GLU A 203 -10.79 -4.29 6.41
CA GLU A 203 -9.49 -4.95 6.55
C GLU A 203 -8.44 -4.19 5.75
N GLN A 204 -7.27 -3.99 6.37
CA GLN A 204 -6.14 -3.24 5.83
C GLN A 204 -4.85 -4.01 6.12
N GLU A 205 -3.77 -3.65 5.43
CA GLU A 205 -2.41 -4.13 5.73
C GLU A 205 -1.85 -3.63 7.07
N PHE A 206 -2.61 -2.77 7.77
CA PHE A 206 -2.30 -2.27 9.10
C PHE A 206 -3.51 -2.38 10.03
N VAL A 207 -3.24 -2.57 11.32
CA VAL A 207 -4.27 -2.70 12.36
C VAL A 207 -3.94 -1.82 13.57
N ARG A 208 -4.96 -1.56 14.39
CA ARG A 208 -4.77 -0.84 15.66
C ARG A 208 -4.62 -1.83 16.81
N GLU A 209 -3.45 -1.84 17.43
CA GLU A 209 -3.13 -2.73 18.54
C GLU A 209 -2.47 -1.96 19.68
N ARG A 210 -3.07 -2.02 20.89
CA ARG A 210 -2.52 -1.43 22.13
C ARG A 210 -2.10 0.04 22.02
N GLY A 211 -2.81 0.83 21.22
CA GLY A 211 -2.52 2.25 20.99
C GLY A 211 -1.52 2.53 19.86
N PHE A 212 -1.05 1.50 19.17
CA PHE A 212 -0.19 1.60 17.99
C PHE A 212 -0.97 1.28 16.72
N ILE A 213 -0.47 1.78 15.59
CA ILE A 213 -0.71 1.24 14.26
C ILE A 213 0.42 0.26 13.97
N VAL A 214 0.05 -0.94 13.54
CA VAL A 214 0.96 -2.07 13.36
C VAL A 214 0.67 -2.73 12.01
N ASP A 215 1.71 -3.12 11.30
CA ASP A 215 1.60 -4.04 10.17
C ASP A 215 0.79 -5.29 10.55
N SER A 216 -0.19 -5.66 9.73
CA SER A 216 -1.12 -6.74 10.05
C SER A 216 -0.43 -8.11 10.15
N SER A 217 0.69 -8.31 9.44
CA SER A 217 1.49 -9.54 9.55
C SER A 217 2.10 -9.72 10.93
N LEU A 218 2.53 -8.62 11.58
CA LEU A 218 3.03 -8.63 12.96
C LEU A 218 1.94 -8.92 13.99
N ALA A 219 0.69 -8.54 13.69
CA ALA A 219 -0.45 -8.73 14.59
C ALA A 219 -1.09 -10.12 14.48
N HIS A 220 -1.13 -10.70 13.27
CA HIS A 220 -1.91 -11.91 12.98
C HIS A 220 -1.06 -13.13 12.59
N HIS A 221 0.17 -12.93 12.12
CA HIS A 221 0.99 -13.98 11.52
C HIS A 221 2.35 -14.18 12.19
N ALA A 222 2.79 -13.23 13.03
CA ALA A 222 4.04 -13.36 13.76
C ALA A 222 3.94 -14.34 14.93
N GLU A 223 5.09 -14.87 15.34
CA GLU A 223 5.22 -15.67 16.55
C GLU A 223 4.73 -14.91 17.80
N ALA A 224 4.16 -15.64 18.75
CA ALA A 224 3.66 -15.05 19.99
C ALA A 224 4.80 -14.33 20.73
N GLY A 225 4.62 -13.04 21.04
CA GLY A 225 5.63 -12.21 21.71
C GLY A 225 6.41 -11.27 20.78
N THR A 226 6.35 -11.46 19.46
CA THR A 226 7.10 -10.64 18.50
C THR A 226 6.70 -9.17 18.56
N LEU A 227 5.39 -8.89 18.60
CA LEU A 227 4.89 -7.52 18.72
C LEU A 227 5.30 -6.87 20.05
N GLU A 228 5.22 -7.60 21.16
CA GLU A 228 5.68 -7.12 22.47
C GLU A 228 7.16 -6.79 22.47
N GLN A 229 7.97 -7.64 21.83
CA GLN A 229 9.40 -7.42 21.68
C GLN A 229 9.66 -6.18 20.85
N LEU A 230 9.00 -6.01 19.70
CA LEU A 230 9.17 -4.84 18.84
C LEU A 230 8.78 -3.55 19.57
N ILE A 231 7.62 -3.53 20.24
CA ILE A 231 7.20 -2.41 21.10
C ILE A 231 8.29 -2.09 22.14
N SER A 232 8.85 -3.12 22.79
CA SER A 232 9.89 -2.91 23.81
C SER A 232 11.19 -2.33 23.24
N GLN A 233 11.55 -2.72 22.01
CA GLN A 233 12.77 -2.29 21.33
C GLN A 233 12.67 -0.87 20.77
N THR A 234 11.48 -0.47 20.29
CA THR A 234 11.24 0.86 19.74
C THR A 234 10.90 1.91 20.81
N LYS A 235 10.40 1.49 21.98
CA LYS A 235 10.01 2.39 23.07
C LYS A 235 11.15 3.33 23.50
N GLY A 236 10.90 4.64 23.40
CA GLY A 236 11.84 5.68 23.82
C GLY A 236 13.00 5.92 22.86
N ARG A 237 13.03 5.26 21.70
CA ARG A 237 13.99 5.55 20.63
C ARG A 237 13.39 6.56 19.65
N PRO A 238 14.13 7.60 19.24
CA PRO A 238 13.69 8.47 18.17
C PRO A 238 13.60 7.71 16.85
N HIS A 239 12.45 7.76 16.18
CA HIS A 239 12.31 7.27 14.81
C HIS A 239 13.26 8.04 13.86
N TYR A 240 13.72 7.36 12.82
CA TYR A 240 14.31 8.05 11.67
C TYR A 240 13.23 8.95 11.05
N ILE A 241 13.59 10.16 10.62
CA ILE A 241 12.65 11.08 9.99
C ILE A 241 12.99 11.15 8.49
N PRO A 242 12.30 10.39 7.63
CA PRO A 242 12.51 10.46 6.19
C PRO A 242 11.98 11.77 5.62
N GLY A 243 12.55 12.19 4.48
CA GLY A 243 11.92 13.22 3.65
C GLY A 243 10.67 12.66 2.98
N GLN A 244 9.78 13.54 2.53
CA GLN A 244 8.51 13.15 1.92
C GLN A 244 8.69 12.22 0.72
N GLU A 245 9.54 12.57 -0.25
CA GLU A 245 9.78 11.78 -1.46
C GLU A 245 10.20 10.34 -1.12
N MET A 246 11.16 10.18 -0.21
CA MET A 246 11.62 8.86 0.25
C MET A 246 10.47 8.08 0.90
N LEU A 247 9.71 8.70 1.81
CA LEU A 247 8.63 8.01 2.50
C LEU A 247 7.53 7.60 1.51
N MET A 248 7.19 8.44 0.53
CA MET A 248 6.13 8.14 -0.43
C MET A 248 6.45 6.96 -1.34
N ASN A 249 7.73 6.61 -1.54
CA ASN A 249 8.08 5.37 -2.23
C ASN A 249 7.58 4.13 -1.47
N TYR A 250 7.58 4.16 -0.14
CA TYR A 250 7.04 3.08 0.70
C TYR A 250 5.51 2.98 0.67
N ALA A 251 4.81 3.91 0.00
CA ALA A 251 3.38 3.75 -0.24
C ALA A 251 3.07 2.61 -1.23
N ASP A 252 4.07 2.19 -2.02
CA ASP A 252 4.02 0.97 -2.83
C ASP A 252 4.48 -0.21 -1.97
N GLY A 253 3.60 -1.21 -1.78
CA GLY A 253 3.90 -2.41 -1.00
C GLY A 253 4.98 -3.31 -1.61
N GLY A 254 5.30 -3.14 -2.90
CA GLY A 254 6.42 -3.82 -3.54
C GLY A 254 7.75 -3.07 -3.42
N TYR A 255 7.76 -1.87 -2.87
CA TYR A 255 8.96 -1.05 -2.83
C TYR A 255 9.93 -1.47 -1.73
N PHE A 256 11.20 -1.52 -2.11
CA PHE A 256 12.32 -1.48 -1.18
C PHE A 256 13.37 -0.47 -1.61
N GLU A 257 14.17 0.00 -0.66
CA GLU A 257 15.22 0.97 -0.92
C GLU A 257 16.38 0.33 -1.71
N VAL A 258 16.52 0.69 -2.98
CA VAL A 258 17.65 0.29 -3.81
C VAL A 258 18.89 1.06 -3.37
N THR A 259 19.74 0.41 -2.58
CA THR A 259 20.98 0.99 -2.05
C THR A 259 22.16 0.76 -3.01
N PRO A 260 23.20 1.61 -2.96
CA PRO A 260 24.45 1.33 -3.68
C PRO A 260 25.11 -0.02 -3.31
N GLN A 261 24.80 -0.56 -2.13
CA GLN A 261 25.29 -1.86 -1.65
C GLN A 261 24.57 -3.02 -2.35
N LEU A 262 23.25 -2.91 -2.56
CA LEU A 262 22.49 -3.87 -3.37
C LEU A 262 22.96 -3.86 -4.82
N GLU A 263 23.16 -2.66 -5.39
CA GLU A 263 23.69 -2.53 -6.75
C GLU A 263 25.10 -3.13 -6.89
N ALA A 264 25.95 -2.95 -5.87
CA ALA A 264 27.27 -3.57 -5.86
C ALA A 264 27.21 -5.11 -5.84
N LEU A 265 26.22 -5.70 -5.16
CA LEU A 265 25.99 -7.14 -5.20
C LEU A 265 25.55 -7.60 -6.59
N LYS A 266 24.58 -6.91 -7.22
CA LYS A 266 24.12 -7.20 -8.59
C LYS A 266 25.29 -7.23 -9.57
N VAL A 267 26.06 -6.14 -9.62
CA VAL A 267 27.23 -6.00 -10.50
C VAL A 267 28.25 -7.11 -10.23
N TYR A 268 28.51 -7.43 -8.96
CA TYR A 268 29.48 -8.47 -8.61
C TYR A 268 29.05 -9.86 -9.11
N VAL A 269 27.79 -10.27 -8.90
CA VAL A 269 27.33 -11.60 -9.33
C VAL A 269 27.29 -11.72 -10.86
N GLN A 270 26.94 -10.63 -11.55
CA GLN A 270 26.96 -10.58 -13.02
C GLN A 270 28.40 -10.71 -13.56
N ASP A 271 29.30 -9.84 -13.11
CA ASP A 271 30.66 -9.75 -13.66
C ASP A 271 31.58 -10.90 -13.22
N ARG A 272 31.36 -11.45 -12.02
CA ARG A 272 32.32 -12.34 -11.35
C ARG A 272 31.79 -13.74 -11.12
N MET A 273 30.46 -13.95 -11.19
CA MET A 273 29.84 -15.24 -10.94
C MET A 273 29.03 -15.78 -12.13
N ALA A 274 29.04 -15.09 -13.27
CA ALA A 274 28.31 -15.48 -14.48
C ALA A 274 26.79 -15.60 -14.26
N CYS A 275 26.25 -14.74 -13.39
CA CYS A 275 24.82 -14.58 -13.19
C CYS A 275 24.23 -13.69 -14.30
N ASP A 276 23.07 -14.05 -14.85
CA ASP A 276 22.36 -13.17 -15.77
C ASP A 276 21.67 -12.01 -15.02
N GLU A 277 21.24 -10.99 -15.77
CA GLU A 277 20.65 -9.77 -15.21
C GLU A 277 19.35 -10.03 -14.43
N VAL A 278 18.47 -10.90 -14.93
CA VAL A 278 17.19 -11.18 -14.27
C VAL A 278 17.42 -11.93 -12.97
N THR A 279 18.26 -12.96 -12.99
CA THR A 279 18.61 -13.72 -11.79
C THR A 279 19.33 -12.84 -10.75
N ALA A 280 20.16 -11.89 -11.19
CA ALA A 280 20.84 -10.94 -10.31
C ALA A 280 19.86 -9.94 -9.65
N GLU A 281 18.82 -9.51 -10.37
CA GLU A 281 17.72 -8.72 -9.84
C GLU A 281 16.94 -9.50 -8.80
N ASP A 282 16.42 -10.67 -9.16
CA ASP A 282 15.67 -11.54 -8.24
C ASP A 282 16.48 -11.89 -6.97
N LEU A 283 17.80 -12.04 -7.10
CA LEU A 283 18.68 -12.25 -5.95
C LEU A 283 18.75 -11.00 -5.07
N ALA A 284 18.94 -9.82 -5.65
CA ALA A 284 19.06 -8.58 -4.87
C ALA A 284 17.78 -8.26 -4.10
N ASP A 285 16.61 -8.49 -4.72
CA ASP A 285 15.29 -8.29 -4.13
C ASP A 285 15.10 -9.20 -2.91
N ASP A 286 15.37 -10.50 -3.05
CA ASP A 286 15.25 -11.44 -1.94
C ASP A 286 16.28 -11.18 -0.84
N ILE A 287 17.52 -10.82 -1.18
CA ILE A 287 18.54 -10.45 -0.19
C ILE A 287 18.11 -9.21 0.58
N GLN A 288 17.52 -8.20 -0.08
CA GLN A 288 16.99 -7.03 0.60
C GLN A 288 15.88 -7.43 1.58
N MET A 289 14.92 -8.25 1.13
CA MET A 289 13.78 -8.68 1.94
C MET A 289 14.26 -9.45 3.18
N LEU A 290 15.16 -10.43 3.00
CA LEU A 290 15.75 -11.20 4.09
C LEU A 290 16.52 -10.30 5.07
N CYS A 291 17.24 -9.28 4.58
CA CYS A 291 17.90 -8.30 5.44
C CYS A 291 16.90 -7.47 6.25
N ALA A 292 15.79 -7.05 5.65
CA ALA A 292 14.74 -6.27 6.31
C ALA A 292 14.01 -7.09 7.39
N MET A 293 13.84 -8.39 7.15
CA MET A 293 13.32 -9.38 8.09
C MET A 293 14.34 -9.84 9.15
N GLU A 294 15.59 -9.37 9.04
CA GLU A 294 16.68 -9.71 9.96
C GLU A 294 17.05 -11.19 9.98
N GLU A 295 16.90 -11.86 8.84
CA GLU A 295 17.27 -13.25 8.67
C GLU A 295 18.79 -13.47 8.81
N PRO A 296 19.21 -14.63 9.31
CA PRO A 296 20.62 -14.92 9.54
C PRO A 296 21.37 -15.04 8.21
N LEU A 297 22.68 -14.81 8.23
CA LEU A 297 23.50 -14.76 7.03
C LEU A 297 23.45 -16.07 6.22
N GLU A 298 23.21 -17.19 6.88
CA GLU A 298 22.98 -18.49 6.28
C GLU A 298 21.78 -18.51 5.32
N ALA A 299 20.68 -17.82 5.65
CA ALA A 299 19.51 -17.71 4.78
C ALA A 299 19.84 -16.89 3.52
N LEU A 300 20.60 -15.80 3.67
CA LEU A 300 21.05 -14.99 2.55
C LEU A 300 21.97 -15.80 1.61
N LEU A 301 22.86 -16.64 2.15
CA LEU A 301 23.71 -17.50 1.34
C LEU A 301 22.91 -18.59 0.61
N HIS A 302 21.84 -19.09 1.23
CA HIS A 302 20.97 -20.08 0.61
C HIS A 302 20.31 -19.56 -0.69
N GLU A 303 20.07 -18.25 -0.81
CA GLU A 303 19.52 -17.66 -2.02
C GLU A 303 20.43 -17.78 -3.25
N PHE A 304 21.75 -17.89 -3.04
CA PHE A 304 22.70 -18.18 -4.10
C PHE A 304 22.60 -19.64 -4.54
N GLU A 305 22.51 -20.57 -3.58
CA GLU A 305 22.37 -22.00 -3.85
C GLU A 305 21.06 -22.32 -4.56
N ARG A 306 19.96 -21.71 -4.11
CA ARG A 306 18.61 -21.86 -4.70
C ARG A 306 18.56 -21.45 -6.17
N ARG A 307 19.48 -20.58 -6.60
CA ARG A 307 19.59 -20.03 -7.97
C ARG A 307 20.77 -20.61 -8.77
N ASP A 308 21.41 -21.68 -8.27
CA ASP A 308 22.59 -22.27 -8.90
C ASP A 308 23.75 -21.26 -9.12
N ILE A 309 23.86 -20.22 -8.29
CA ILE A 309 24.96 -19.25 -8.32
C ILE A 309 26.15 -19.83 -7.54
N LEU A 310 27.00 -20.57 -8.24
CA LEU A 310 28.06 -21.36 -7.62
C LEU A 310 29.34 -20.56 -7.34
N PHE A 311 29.82 -20.65 -6.10
CA PHE A 311 31.15 -20.18 -5.71
C PHE A 311 32.22 -21.11 -6.27
N LYS A 312 33.07 -20.60 -7.17
CA LYS A 312 34.18 -21.37 -7.75
C LYS A 312 35.33 -21.51 -6.77
N HIS A 313 35.62 -20.47 -5.99
CA HIS A 313 36.77 -20.42 -5.07
C HIS A 313 36.41 -19.71 -3.75
N GLN A 314 37.10 -20.07 -2.67
CA GLN A 314 36.89 -19.51 -1.32
C GLN A 314 36.85 -17.97 -1.29
N ARG A 315 37.74 -17.33 -2.07
CA ARG A 315 37.79 -15.86 -2.17
C ARG A 315 36.48 -15.23 -2.62
N GLN A 316 35.72 -15.87 -3.51
CA GLN A 316 34.42 -15.34 -3.93
C GLN A 316 33.42 -15.38 -2.78
N GLY A 317 33.46 -16.43 -1.94
CA GLY A 317 32.64 -16.51 -0.74
C GLY A 317 32.97 -15.37 0.23
N GLU A 318 34.26 -15.09 0.47
CA GLU A 318 34.70 -13.99 1.33
C GLU A 318 34.25 -12.61 0.80
N GLU A 319 34.34 -12.38 -0.51
CA GLU A 319 33.91 -11.14 -1.17
C GLU A 319 32.38 -10.96 -1.06
N VAL A 320 31.59 -12.01 -1.33
CA VAL A 320 30.12 -11.97 -1.18
C VAL A 320 29.71 -11.76 0.27
N LEU A 321 30.34 -12.43 1.23
CA LEU A 321 30.08 -12.21 2.66
C LEU A 321 30.33 -10.76 3.08
N GLY A 322 31.32 -10.09 2.47
CA GLY A 322 31.56 -8.66 2.65
C GLY A 322 30.38 -7.82 2.15
N LEU A 323 29.92 -8.08 0.93
CA LEU A 323 28.79 -7.37 0.31
C LEU A 323 27.50 -7.56 1.12
N LEU A 324 27.18 -8.80 1.52
CA LEU A 324 25.98 -9.09 2.32
C LEU A 324 26.00 -8.36 3.68
N LYS A 325 27.16 -8.30 4.35
CA LYS A 325 27.30 -7.54 5.61
C LYS A 325 27.13 -6.05 5.40
N ASP A 326 27.62 -5.51 4.30
CA ASP A 326 27.43 -4.10 3.96
C ASP A 326 25.95 -3.79 3.69
N ILE A 327 25.23 -4.67 2.99
CA ILE A 327 23.78 -4.56 2.77
C ILE A 327 23.02 -4.62 4.10
N GLN A 328 23.31 -5.58 4.97
CA GLN A 328 22.68 -5.67 6.31
C GLN A 328 22.88 -4.38 7.11
N LYS A 329 24.04 -3.74 7.00
CA LYS A 329 24.34 -2.48 7.71
C LYS A 329 23.57 -1.28 7.16
N THR A 330 23.24 -1.28 5.87
CA THR A 330 22.54 -0.18 5.18
C THR A 330 21.05 -0.43 5.00
N THR A 331 20.55 -1.59 5.41
CA THR A 331 19.11 -1.88 5.38
C THR A 331 18.41 -1.23 6.56
N ARG A 332 17.25 -0.61 6.31
CA ARG A 332 16.42 -0.01 7.36
C ARG A 332 15.68 -1.10 8.13
N LEU A 333 15.64 -0.98 9.46
CA LEU A 333 15.05 -1.99 10.32
C LEU A 333 13.93 -1.41 11.18
N TRP A 334 12.81 -2.12 11.24
CA TRP A 334 11.66 -1.73 12.07
C TRP A 334 12.01 -1.62 13.55
N ARG A 335 12.78 -2.57 14.11
CA ARG A 335 13.22 -2.50 15.52
C ARG A 335 14.14 -1.33 15.83
N LEU A 336 14.71 -0.72 14.80
CA LEU A 336 15.52 0.48 14.90
C LEU A 336 14.71 1.74 14.60
N GLY A 337 13.39 1.66 14.47
CA GLY A 337 12.54 2.79 14.15
C GLY A 337 12.87 3.40 12.79
N GLY A 338 13.16 2.55 11.80
CA GLY A 338 13.47 2.96 10.43
C GLY A 338 14.91 3.45 10.20
N HIS A 339 15.77 3.41 11.24
CA HIS A 339 17.20 3.64 11.08
C HIS A 339 17.91 2.40 10.51
N THR A 340 19.03 2.63 9.82
CA THR A 340 20.01 1.59 9.47
C THR A 340 21.03 1.40 10.60
N LEU A 341 21.70 0.24 10.66
CA LEU A 341 22.80 0.04 11.63
C LEU A 341 23.93 1.06 11.41
N LYS A 342 24.27 1.35 10.14
CA LYS A 342 25.30 2.32 9.76
C LYS A 342 25.01 3.74 10.23
N GLU A 343 23.75 4.15 10.28
CA GLU A 343 23.35 5.46 10.81
C GLU A 343 23.56 5.54 12.33
N LEU A 344 23.35 4.43 13.05
CA LEU A 344 23.55 4.35 14.50
C LEU A 344 25.03 4.18 14.90
N GLU A 345 25.85 3.59 14.03
CA GLU A 345 27.31 3.47 14.23
C GLU A 345 28.03 4.83 14.10
N ARG A 346 27.42 5.81 13.42
CA ARG A 346 27.97 7.17 13.39
C ARG A 346 27.77 7.83 14.76
N PRO A 347 28.82 8.37 15.39
CA PRO A 347 28.67 9.04 16.67
C PRO A 347 27.60 10.13 16.55
N ALA A 348 26.67 10.15 17.52
CA ALA A 348 25.44 10.97 17.57
C ALA A 348 25.64 12.49 17.37
N ALA A 349 26.88 12.97 17.24
CA ALA A 349 27.23 14.34 16.94
C ALA A 349 26.94 14.80 15.50
N MET A 350 26.59 13.90 14.56
CA MET A 350 26.24 14.29 13.17
C MET A 350 24.78 14.05 12.78
N ALA A 351 23.96 13.45 13.66
CA ALA A 351 22.53 13.22 13.46
C ALA A 351 21.68 14.20 14.27
N THR A 352 22.11 15.46 14.35
CA THR A 352 21.25 16.57 14.75
C THR A 352 21.07 17.47 13.54
N SER A 353 19.93 18.15 13.51
CA SER A 353 19.50 19.23 12.64
C SER A 353 20.51 20.39 12.55
N ALA A 354 21.75 20.10 12.12
CA ALA A 354 22.75 21.09 11.86
C ALA A 354 22.24 21.94 10.71
N LYS A 355 22.05 23.24 10.97
CA LYS A 355 21.84 24.23 9.92
C LYS A 355 22.81 23.92 8.78
N PRO A 356 22.34 23.75 7.53
CA PRO A 356 23.21 23.41 6.42
C PRO A 356 24.41 24.35 6.42
N GLY A 357 25.62 23.81 6.34
CA GLY A 357 26.82 24.61 6.20
C GLY A 357 26.66 25.51 4.96
N ARG A 358 27.22 26.73 4.99
CA ARG A 358 27.10 27.69 3.87
C ARG A 358 27.40 27.09 2.49
N ASN A 359 28.25 26.05 2.42
CA ASN A 359 28.65 25.40 1.16
C ASN A 359 27.93 24.08 0.87
N ASP A 360 27.10 23.57 1.77
CA ASP A 360 26.39 22.30 1.60
C ASP A 360 25.24 22.44 0.59
N PRO A 361 24.76 21.34 -0.02
CA PRO A 361 23.56 21.35 -0.86
C PRO A 361 22.37 21.96 -0.10
N CYS A 362 21.61 22.83 -0.78
CA CYS A 362 20.51 23.53 -0.15
C CYS A 362 19.32 22.58 0.07
N PRO A 363 18.74 22.53 1.28
CA PRO A 363 17.68 21.56 1.63
C PRO A 363 16.34 21.80 0.91
N CYS A 364 16.20 22.87 0.14
CA CYS A 364 15.00 23.15 -0.66
C CYS A 364 14.99 22.43 -2.04
N GLY A 365 15.96 21.56 -2.31
CA GLY A 365 16.02 20.80 -3.57
C GLY A 365 16.51 21.59 -4.80
N SER A 366 16.96 22.84 -4.64
CA SER A 366 17.38 23.69 -5.78
C SER A 366 18.68 23.26 -6.49
N GLY A 367 19.40 22.26 -5.97
CA GLY A 367 20.74 21.87 -6.48
C GLY A 367 21.86 22.89 -6.22
N LEU A 368 21.56 24.03 -5.56
CA LEU A 368 22.54 25.07 -5.24
C LEU A 368 23.15 24.87 -3.84
N LYS A 369 24.31 25.48 -3.58
CA LYS A 369 24.88 25.57 -2.22
C LYS A 369 24.00 26.47 -1.33
N TYR A 370 23.84 26.15 -0.05
CA TYR A 370 22.96 26.85 0.90
C TYR A 370 23.15 28.38 0.89
N LYS A 371 24.39 28.88 0.89
CA LYS A 371 24.70 30.33 0.80
C LYS A 371 24.20 31.03 -0.48
N LYS A 372 23.91 30.27 -1.53
CA LYS A 372 23.45 30.78 -2.83
C LYS A 372 21.93 30.65 -3.01
N CYS A 373 21.23 30.04 -2.04
CA CYS A 373 19.79 29.82 -2.09
C CYS A 373 19.13 30.31 -0.78
N CYS A 374 18.65 29.42 0.09
CA CYS A 374 17.94 29.76 1.32
C CYS A 374 18.81 30.49 2.37
N GLY A 375 20.14 30.48 2.22
CA GLY A 375 21.09 31.20 3.08
C GLY A 375 21.56 32.54 2.50
N LYS A 376 20.83 33.12 1.52
CA LYS A 376 21.06 34.49 1.02
C LYS A 376 20.59 35.50 2.07
N GLY A 377 21.50 35.82 2.99
CA GLY A 377 21.44 36.95 3.90
C GLY A 377 22.75 37.72 3.83
#